data_AF-Q7RAB8-F1
#
_entry.id   AF-Q7RAB8-F1
#
_cell.length_a   1.000
_cell.length_b   1.000
_cell.length_c   1.000
_cell.angle_alpha   90.00
_cell.angle_beta   90.00
_cell.angle_gamma   90.00
#
_symmetry.space_group_name_H-M   'P 1'
#
loop_
_entity.id
_entity.type
_entity.pdbx_description
1 polymer ?
#
loop_
_entity_poly.entity_id
_entity_poly.type
_entity_poly.pdbx_seq_one_letter_code
_entity_poly.pdbx_strand_id
1 'polypeptide(L)'
;MYRRYIWSSIFRDVNYRFKKLYHSFYYAQSHIKYVMLILFPGVIWSTRYRADTKLGYFFYINDEKLYPRINDDNNNNDNYIDKYMNYTKKLVNNQKWVNGTKFYLNDDITVQ
;
A
#
# COMPACT_ATOMS: atom_id res chain seq x y z
N MET A 1 -17.03 42.68 28.65
CA MET A 1 -15.89 41.83 28.25
C MET A 1 -16.42 40.49 27.74
N TYR A 2 -16.34 40.22 26.43
CA TYR A 2 -16.78 38.95 25.86
C TYR A 2 -15.84 37.82 26.28
N ARG A 3 -16.30 36.92 27.17
CA ARG A 3 -15.62 35.66 27.49
C ARG A 3 -15.68 34.76 26.25
N ARG A 4 -14.65 34.79 25.41
CA ARG A 4 -14.49 33.78 24.36
C ARG A 4 -13.95 32.50 24.99
N TYR A 5 -14.70 31.42 24.82
CA TYR A 5 -14.25 30.09 25.26
C TYR A 5 -12.98 29.70 24.50
N ILE A 6 -11.98 29.19 25.22
CA ILE A 6 -10.70 28.74 24.64
C ILE A 6 -10.94 27.74 23.49
N TRP A 7 -11.91 26.83 23.67
CA TRP A 7 -12.38 25.91 22.64
C TRP A 7 -12.80 26.61 21.35
N SER A 8 -13.56 27.71 21.44
CA SER A 8 -13.98 28.47 20.25
C SER A 8 -12.78 29.06 19.48
N SER A 9 -11.69 29.40 20.18
CA SER A 9 -10.46 29.86 19.52
C SER A 9 -9.71 28.71 18.85
N ILE A 10 -9.55 27.58 19.55
CA ILE A 10 -8.87 26.40 19.01
C ILE A 10 -9.59 25.89 17.76
N PHE A 11 -10.91 25.73 17.81
CA PHE A 11 -11.69 25.27 16.65
C PHE A 11 -11.62 26.25 15.48
N ARG A 12 -11.60 27.56 15.75
CA ARG A 12 -11.42 28.58 14.71
C ARG A 12 -10.06 28.46 14.05
N ASP A 13 -8.99 28.26 14.83
CA ASP A 13 -7.63 28.15 14.31
C ASP A 13 -7.43 26.86 13.52
N VAL A 14 -7.99 25.74 14.00
CA VAL A 14 -7.99 24.45 13.29
C VAL A 14 -8.75 24.58 11.96
N ASN A 15 -9.93 25.18 11.97
CA ASN A 15 -10.73 25.37 10.75
C ASN A 15 -10.03 26.31 9.76
N TYR A 16 -9.37 27.36 10.25
CA TYR A 16 -8.54 28.24 9.40
C TYR A 16 -7.40 27.47 8.72
N ARG A 17 -6.71 26.59 9.46
CA ARG A 17 -5.64 25.75 8.91
C ARG A 17 -6.16 24.79 7.85
N PHE A 18 -7.28 24.10 8.10
CA PHE A 18 -7.89 23.20 7.11
C PHE A 18 -8.32 23.93 5.84
N LYS A 19 -8.96 25.11 5.96
CA LYS A 19 -9.32 25.94 4.81
C LYS A 19 -8.09 26.33 4.00
N LYS A 20 -7.00 26.73 4.68
CA LYS A 20 -5.73 27.10 4.01
C LYS A 20 -5.09 25.91 3.30
N LEU A 21 -5.08 24.73 3.93
CA LEU A 21 -4.58 23.49 3.32
C LEU A 21 -5.38 23.10 2.08
N TYR A 22 -6.71 23.14 2.17
CA TYR A 22 -7.58 22.84 1.03
C TYR A 22 -7.36 23.83 -0.11
N HIS A 23 -7.28 25.13 0.18
CA HIS A 23 -6.99 26.15 -0.83
C HIS A 23 -5.63 25.89 -1.49
N SER A 24 -4.58 25.61 -0.70
CA SER A 24 -3.25 25.27 -1.23
C SER A 24 -3.27 24.01 -2.10
N PHE A 25 -4.07 23.00 -1.74
CA PHE A 25 -4.19 21.77 -2.50
C PHE A 25 -4.98 21.98 -3.81
N TYR A 26 -6.03 22.80 -3.77
CA TYR A 26 -6.85 23.11 -4.92
C TYR A 26 -6.02 23.77 -6.03
N TYR A 27 -5.22 24.78 -5.68
CA TYR A 27 -4.36 25.50 -6.61
C TYR A 27 -3.01 24.83 -6.89
N ALA A 28 -2.73 23.67 -6.30
CA ALA A 28 -1.53 22.90 -6.61
C ALA A 28 -1.63 22.18 -7.97
N GLN A 29 -0.48 21.93 -8.59
CA GLN A 29 -0.37 21.24 -9.87
C GLN A 29 -0.94 19.81 -9.77
N SER A 30 -1.90 19.49 -10.65
CA SER A 30 -2.64 18.22 -10.61
C SER A 30 -1.77 16.99 -10.81
N HIS A 31 -0.71 17.07 -11.62
CA HIS A 31 0.18 15.94 -11.90
C HIS A 31 0.92 15.44 -10.64
N ILE A 32 1.34 16.34 -9.74
CA ILE A 32 2.15 15.99 -8.57
C ILE A 32 1.32 15.83 -7.30
N LYS A 33 0.23 16.61 -7.14
CA LYS A 33 -0.47 16.73 -5.85
C LYS A 33 -1.05 15.41 -5.36
N TYR A 34 -1.59 14.59 -6.24
CA TYR A 34 -2.17 13.31 -5.87
C TYR A 34 -1.10 12.26 -5.52
N VAL A 35 -0.02 12.22 -6.30
CA VAL A 35 1.08 11.28 -6.06
C VAL A 35 1.77 11.59 -4.73
N MET A 36 2.09 12.86 -4.49
CA MET A 36 2.84 13.27 -3.31
C MET A 36 2.02 13.20 -2.03
N LEU A 37 0.72 13.52 -2.07
CA LEU A 37 -0.11 13.61 -0.88
C LEU A 37 -0.83 12.30 -0.53
N ILE A 38 -1.15 11.47 -1.53
CA ILE A 38 -1.93 10.24 -1.32
C ILE A 38 -1.05 9.02 -1.56
N LEU A 39 -0.42 8.92 -2.73
CA LEU A 39 0.26 7.69 -3.14
C LEU A 39 1.51 7.41 -2.29
N PHE A 40 2.43 8.37 -2.15
CA PHE A 40 3.63 8.14 -1.35
C PHE A 40 3.33 7.89 0.13
N PRO A 41 2.51 8.70 0.82
CA PRO A 41 2.17 8.41 2.21
C PRO A 41 1.45 7.07 2.36
N GLY A 42 0.57 6.70 1.42
CA GLY A 42 -0.09 5.40 1.42
C GLY A 42 0.88 4.22 1.28
N VAL A 43 1.85 4.32 0.37
CA VAL A 43 2.89 3.30 0.20
C VAL A 43 3.79 3.23 1.43
N ILE A 44 4.28 4.35 1.94
CA ILE A 44 5.14 4.40 3.14
C ILE A 44 4.42 3.83 4.35
N TRP A 45 3.15 4.18 4.53
CA TRP A 45 2.35 3.67 5.64
C TRP A 45 2.12 2.15 5.50
N SER A 46 1.77 1.67 4.31
CA SER A 46 1.56 0.23 4.06
C SER A 46 2.84 -0.58 4.26
N THR A 47 3.98 -0.12 3.73
CA THR A 47 5.27 -0.81 3.88
C THR A 47 5.72 -0.84 5.33
N ARG A 48 5.60 0.30 6.04
CA ARG A 48 5.97 0.38 7.46
C ARG A 48 5.03 -0.43 8.34
N TYR A 49 3.73 -0.33 8.13
CA TYR A 49 2.74 -1.12 8.88
C TYR A 49 3.01 -2.61 8.70
N ARG A 50 3.25 -3.08 7.47
CA ARG A 50 3.58 -4.48 7.20
C ARG A 50 4.92 -4.90 7.84
N ALA A 51 5.92 -4.04 7.81
CA ALA A 51 7.23 -4.33 8.39
C ALA A 51 7.21 -4.40 9.93
N ASP A 52 6.42 -3.54 10.57
CA ASP A 52 6.37 -3.42 12.03
C ASP A 52 5.38 -4.41 12.66
N THR A 53 4.32 -4.83 11.93
CA THR A 53 3.26 -5.72 12.48
C THR A 53 3.41 -7.19 12.12
N LYS A 54 4.07 -7.53 11.00
CA LYS A 54 4.18 -8.92 10.54
C LYS A 54 5.61 -9.42 10.62
N LEU A 55 5.77 -10.68 11.00
CA LEU A 55 7.06 -11.35 11.00
C LEU A 55 7.47 -11.71 9.56
N GLY A 56 8.69 -11.29 9.21
CA GLY A 56 9.28 -11.55 7.90
C GLY A 56 10.26 -12.72 7.96
N TYR A 57 10.09 -13.70 7.07
CA TYR A 57 10.92 -14.89 6.94
C TYR A 57 11.61 -14.92 5.59
N PHE A 58 12.84 -15.44 5.55
CA PHE A 58 13.60 -15.64 4.32
C PHE A 58 13.51 -17.11 3.91
N PHE A 59 12.99 -17.37 2.72
CA PHE A 59 12.78 -18.72 2.21
C PHE A 59 13.91 -19.15 1.27
N TYR A 60 14.34 -20.39 1.45
CA TYR A 60 15.34 -21.06 0.62
C TYR A 60 14.80 -22.43 0.23
N ILE A 61 14.88 -22.75 -1.06
CA ILE A 61 14.55 -24.08 -1.59
C ILE A 61 15.85 -24.71 -2.04
N ASN A 62 16.09 -25.96 -1.60
CA ASN A 62 17.35 -26.66 -1.82
C ASN A 62 17.60 -26.97 -3.30
N ASP A 63 16.62 -27.59 -3.96
CA ASP A 63 16.74 -28.00 -5.36
C ASP A 63 15.95 -27.09 -6.30
N GLU A 64 16.57 -26.68 -7.41
CA GLU A 64 15.89 -25.85 -8.42
C GLU A 64 14.69 -26.57 -9.08
N LYS A 65 14.67 -27.91 -9.04
CA LYS A 65 13.54 -28.70 -9.55
C LYS A 65 12.25 -28.49 -8.74
N LEU A 66 12.39 -28.07 -7.49
CA LEU A 66 11.28 -27.79 -6.57
C LEU A 66 10.78 -26.35 -6.65
N TYR A 67 11.36 -25.51 -7.52
CA TYR A 67 10.86 -24.16 -7.69
C TYR A 67 9.43 -24.16 -8.20
N PRO A 68 8.55 -23.30 -7.65
CA PRO A 68 7.16 -23.24 -8.07
C PRO A 68 7.10 -22.90 -9.56
N ARG A 69 6.47 -23.78 -10.34
CA ARG A 69 6.12 -23.50 -11.73
C ARG A 69 4.77 -22.82 -11.74
N ILE A 70 4.72 -21.62 -12.29
CA ILE A 70 3.46 -20.94 -12.52
C ILE A 70 2.86 -21.50 -13.80
N ASN A 71 1.74 -22.19 -13.63
CA ASN A 71 0.86 -22.50 -14.74
C ASN A 71 0.01 -21.25 -15.00
N ASP A 72 0.07 -20.74 -16.24
CA ASP A 72 -0.82 -19.68 -16.71
C ASP A 72 -2.24 -20.27 -16.79
N ASP A 73 -3.00 -20.19 -15.69
CA ASP A 73 -4.44 -20.43 -15.74
C ASP A 73 -5.08 -19.28 -16.52
N ASN A 74 -5.34 -19.51 -17.81
CA ASN A 74 -6.05 -18.61 -18.70
C ASN A 74 -7.55 -18.53 -18.33
N ASN A 75 -7.87 -17.98 -17.16
CA ASN A 75 -9.24 -17.62 -16.81
C ASN A 75 -9.54 -16.21 -17.33
N ASN A 76 -10.19 -16.18 -18.50
CA ASN A 76 -10.72 -14.97 -19.12
C ASN A 76 -11.96 -14.51 -18.35
N ASN A 77 -11.76 -13.68 -17.31
CA ASN A 77 -12.86 -12.95 -16.68
C ASN A 77 -12.93 -11.52 -17.24
N ASP A 78 -14.09 -11.13 -17.73
CA ASP A 78 -14.33 -9.89 -18.50
C ASP A 78 -14.43 -8.60 -17.65
N ASN A 79 -14.08 -8.65 -16.35
CA ASN A 79 -14.12 -7.49 -15.47
C ASN A 79 -12.81 -6.67 -15.55
N TYR A 80 -12.92 -5.36 -15.81
CA TYR A 80 -11.76 -4.46 -15.93
C TYR A 80 -10.87 -4.43 -14.67
N ILE A 81 -11.46 -4.42 -13.47
CA ILE A 81 -10.72 -4.40 -12.20
C ILE A 81 -9.93 -5.71 -12.03
N ASP A 82 -10.57 -6.84 -12.33
CA ASP A 82 -9.95 -8.16 -12.25
C ASP A 82 -8.82 -8.30 -13.28
N LYS A 83 -8.97 -7.69 -14.46
CA LYS A 83 -7.91 -7.64 -15.49
C LYS A 83 -6.66 -6.91 -15.00
N TYR A 84 -6.81 -5.75 -14.35
CA TYR A 84 -5.67 -5.02 -13.78
C TYR A 84 -5.01 -5.79 -12.63
N MET A 85 -5.80 -6.40 -11.74
CA MET A 85 -5.27 -7.24 -10.67
C MET A 85 -4.60 -8.52 -11.18
N ASN A 86 -5.10 -9.11 -12.26
CA ASN A 86 -4.49 -10.27 -12.90
C ASN A 86 -3.20 -9.89 -13.62
N TYR A 87 -3.13 -8.72 -14.24
CA TYR A 87 -1.90 -8.22 -14.86
C TYR A 87 -0.78 -8.01 -13.82
N THR A 88 -1.09 -7.40 -12.68
CA THR A 88 -0.11 -7.22 -11.60
C THR A 88 0.31 -8.55 -10.98
N LYS A 89 -0.62 -9.49 -10.77
CA LYS A 89 -0.30 -10.87 -10.37
C LYS A 89 0.59 -11.56 -11.38
N LYS A 90 0.33 -11.42 -12.67
CA LYS A 90 1.14 -12.01 -13.75
C LYS A 90 2.56 -11.45 -13.77
N LEU A 91 2.74 -10.14 -13.55
CA LEU A 91 4.06 -9.52 -13.46
C LEU A 91 4.88 -10.03 -12.26
N VAL A 92 4.23 -10.21 -11.10
CA VAL A 92 4.89 -10.72 -9.90
C VAL A 92 5.19 -12.22 -10.03
N ASN A 93 4.26 -12.98 -10.61
CA ASN A 93 4.41 -14.42 -10.76
C ASN A 93 5.43 -14.77 -11.86
N ASN A 94 5.45 -14.10 -13.01
CA ASN A 94 6.37 -14.45 -14.12
C ASN A 94 7.88 -14.34 -13.81
N GLN A 95 8.25 -13.98 -12.58
CA GLN A 95 9.62 -14.00 -12.10
C GLN A 95 10.03 -15.42 -11.70
N LYS A 96 11.19 -15.86 -12.21
CA LYS A 96 11.85 -17.08 -11.72
C LYS A 96 12.04 -16.96 -10.21
N TRP A 97 11.78 -18.04 -9.47
CA TRP A 97 12.02 -18.06 -8.03
C TRP A 97 13.46 -17.67 -7.69
N VAL A 98 13.62 -16.82 -6.67
CA VAL A 98 14.91 -16.39 -6.13
C VAL A 98 15.00 -16.79 -4.67
N ASN A 99 16.06 -17.50 -4.31
CA ASN A 99 16.34 -17.88 -2.93
C ASN A 99 16.69 -16.65 -2.08
N GLY A 100 16.27 -16.65 -0.82
CA GLY A 100 16.40 -15.48 0.07
C GLY A 100 15.32 -14.42 -0.14
N THR A 101 14.20 -14.79 -0.78
CA THR A 101 13.02 -13.92 -0.89
C THR A 101 12.34 -13.77 0.47
N LYS A 102 12.00 -12.52 0.82
CA LYS A 102 11.36 -12.19 2.11
C LYS A 102 9.85 -12.28 2.00
N PHE A 103 9.24 -13.15 2.80
CA PHE A 103 7.79 -13.29 2.92
C PHE A 103 7.32 -12.84 4.30
N TYR A 104 6.20 -12.14 4.33
CA TYR A 104 5.54 -11.76 5.58
C TYR A 104 4.34 -12.67 5.78
N LEU A 105 4.36 -13.43 6.87
CA LEU A 105 3.33 -14.41 7.19
C LEU A 105 2.41 -13.86 8.29
N ASN A 106 1.22 -14.44 8.40
CA ASN A 106 0.34 -14.24 9.55
C ASN A 106 0.69 -15.27 10.62
N ASP A 107 0.34 -14.97 11.87
CA ASP A 107 0.71 -15.79 13.03
C ASP A 107 0.04 -17.17 13.03
N ASP A 108 -1.12 -17.31 12.38
CA ASP A 108 -1.91 -18.55 12.34
C ASP A 108 -1.43 -19.53 11.24
N ILE A 109 -0.40 -19.18 10.47
CA ILE A 109 0.05 -20.01 9.33
C ILE A 109 0.89 -21.19 9.83
N THR A 110 0.53 -22.38 9.38
CA THR A 110 1.26 -23.63 9.67
C THR A 110 1.92 -24.17 8.41
N VAL A 111 2.97 -25.00 8.61
CA VAL A 111 3.58 -25.79 7.53
C VAL A 111 2.64 -26.97 7.26
N GLN A 112 1.96 -26.96 6.11
CA GLN A 112 1.10 -28.05 5.64
C GLN A 112 1.77 -28.83 4.51
#